data_AF-A0A8H3EEK6-F1
#
_entry.id   AF-A0A8H3EEK6-F1
#
_cell.length_a   1.000
_cell.length_b   1.000
_cell.length_c   1.000
_cell.angle_alpha   90.00
_cell.angle_beta   90.00
_cell.angle_gamma   90.00
#
_symmetry.space_group_name_H-M   'P 1'
#
loop_
_entity.id
_entity.type
_entity.pdbx_description
1 polymer ?
#
loop_
_entity_poly.entity_id
_entity_poly.type
_entity_poly.pdbx_seq_one_letter_code
_entity_poly.pdbx_strand_id
1 'polypeptide(L)'
;MRLVTTEIGCPLDGVHSLHKFLCAMYDSCAVQRNLYRKSRIIHRDISDNNIMFAPGTETYRQRNQKGYADVKFINQVLAKDRSVEPDPACLVINLGNGADLTIERGTDVLKEQTGTPKFIARSVSSGELLDYPSSEVTMPRMDGQLADYEQFMHTSEYRLFNNSGSAESEVEFAHRLFHDAESTFWVIAWTLARSIKAGSEEELEPHARFTTFFYIMSRHYPTLGNYDPRLVFSVSEKHWESILHPDLVMLAPMLSRMFNYIQPEWAYRPQLNAEHVHEALMRLLLAQIVMTTREGTNFDIDIGGRNAPPPPEGEDPLTQSMTNSRSKSGTLSQATRSTEPQTSIIAGASGSVGSPKTQNKSDFTAPDPSALSQRMEDLKLGSRSASGNHSQRRDHPGQTLGPNARPFRPVGVASQALRTAPACSVVTNRQ
;
A
#
# COMPACT_ATOMS: atom_id res chain seq x y z
N MET A 1 -12.17 -12.18 -17.01
CA MET A 1 -12.20 -11.01 -17.90
C MET A 1 -10.82 -10.38 -17.88
N ARG A 2 -10.16 -10.16 -19.03
CA ARG A 2 -8.89 -9.41 -19.09
C ARG A 2 -9.22 -7.98 -19.53
N LEU A 3 -8.91 -7.00 -18.68
CA LEU A 3 -9.03 -5.59 -19.01
C LEU A 3 -7.76 -5.16 -19.73
N VAL A 4 -7.90 -4.50 -20.88
CA VAL A 4 -6.78 -3.88 -21.60
C VAL A 4 -6.84 -2.39 -21.33
N THR A 5 -5.82 -1.84 -20.69
CA THR A 5 -5.68 -0.39 -20.51
C THR A 5 -4.87 0.19 -21.68
N THR A 6 -5.26 1.36 -22.18
CA THR A 6 -4.61 2.02 -23.32
C THR A 6 -3.26 2.64 -22.98
N GLU A 7 -3.00 2.89 -21.70
CA GLU A 7 -1.74 3.39 -21.19
C GLU A 7 -1.20 2.38 -20.19
N ILE A 8 0.05 1.97 -20.41
CA ILE A 8 0.79 1.08 -19.53
C ILE A 8 1.80 1.99 -18.83
N GLY A 9 1.73 2.08 -17.51
CA GLY A 9 2.76 2.76 -16.72
C GLY A 9 4.13 2.09 -16.88
N CYS A 10 5.15 2.59 -16.19
CA CYS A 10 6.42 1.87 -16.11
C CYS A 10 6.42 0.96 -14.87
N PRO A 11 6.88 -0.29 -14.95
CA PRO A 11 7.07 -1.11 -13.75
C PRO A 11 8.07 -0.46 -12.79
N LEU A 12 8.09 -0.92 -11.53
CA LEU A 12 8.93 -0.30 -10.50
C LEU A 12 10.44 -0.36 -10.80
N ASP A 13 10.90 -1.37 -11.54
CA ASP A 13 12.30 -1.53 -11.95
C ASP A 13 12.76 -0.51 -13.01
N GLY A 14 11.82 0.21 -13.64
CA GLY A 14 12.11 1.20 -14.68
C GLY A 14 12.44 2.61 -14.16
N VAL A 15 12.51 2.83 -12.84
CA VAL A 15 12.81 4.14 -12.27
C VAL A 15 14.11 4.14 -11.51
N HIS A 16 14.91 5.16 -11.81
CA HIS A 16 16.24 5.31 -11.28
C HIS A 16 16.38 6.44 -10.27
N SER A 17 15.29 6.92 -9.64
CA SER A 17 15.35 8.02 -8.66
C SER A 17 14.65 7.66 -7.36
N LEU A 18 15.36 7.80 -6.25
CA LEU A 18 14.81 7.56 -4.91
C LEU A 18 13.60 8.46 -4.64
N HIS A 19 13.70 9.74 -4.95
CA HIS A 19 12.59 10.68 -4.76
C HIS A 19 11.34 10.25 -5.54
N LYS A 20 11.48 9.88 -6.83
CA LYS A 20 10.34 9.40 -7.63
C LYS A 20 9.72 8.15 -7.04
N PHE A 21 10.55 7.19 -6.60
CA PHE A 21 10.07 5.98 -5.93
C PHE A 21 9.25 6.29 -4.67
N LEU A 22 9.77 7.14 -3.78
CA LEU A 22 9.05 7.51 -2.55
C LEU A 22 7.74 8.25 -2.86
N CYS A 23 7.71 9.14 -3.86
CA CYS A 23 6.49 9.79 -4.34
C CYS A 23 5.46 8.78 -4.85
N ALA A 24 5.88 7.79 -5.64
CA ALA A 24 4.98 6.75 -6.14
C ALA A 24 4.39 5.89 -5.01
N MET A 25 5.18 5.58 -3.99
CA MET A 25 4.71 4.83 -2.81
C MET A 25 3.77 5.65 -1.91
N TYR A 26 3.97 6.96 -1.82
CA TYR A 26 3.00 7.85 -1.18
C TYR A 26 1.67 7.81 -1.95
N ASP A 27 1.75 7.98 -3.26
CA ASP A 27 0.56 8.02 -4.10
C ASP A 27 -0.13 6.66 -4.20
N SER A 28 0.56 5.53 -4.04
CA SER A 28 -0.10 4.22 -4.00
C SER A 28 -1.04 4.11 -2.80
N CYS A 29 -0.65 4.65 -1.64
CA CYS A 29 -1.55 4.79 -0.50
C CYS A 29 -2.72 5.72 -0.81
N ALA A 30 -2.48 6.86 -1.48
CA ALA A 30 -3.53 7.80 -1.86
C ALA A 30 -4.53 7.20 -2.87
N VAL A 31 -4.06 6.38 -3.83
CA VAL A 31 -4.91 5.66 -4.78
C VAL A 31 -5.78 4.64 -4.05
N GLN A 32 -5.23 3.84 -3.15
CA GLN A 32 -5.99 2.87 -2.35
C GLN A 32 -7.09 3.56 -1.51
N ARG A 33 -6.77 4.70 -0.88
CA ARG A 33 -7.76 5.54 -0.17
C ARG A 33 -8.86 6.06 -1.09
N ASN A 34 -8.50 6.57 -2.28
CA ASN A 34 -9.47 7.04 -3.27
C ASN A 34 -10.40 5.90 -3.73
N LEU A 35 -9.85 4.72 -3.99
CA LEU A 35 -10.58 3.52 -4.39
C LEU A 35 -11.59 3.11 -3.31
N TYR A 36 -11.15 3.11 -2.05
CA TYR A 36 -12.01 2.83 -0.90
C TYR A 36 -13.10 3.89 -0.72
N ARG A 37 -12.78 5.18 -0.78
CA ARG A 37 -13.76 6.25 -0.57
C ARG A 37 -14.82 6.32 -1.67
N LYS A 38 -14.43 6.17 -2.94
CA LYS A 38 -15.37 6.29 -4.08
C LYS A 38 -16.18 5.04 -4.32
N SER A 39 -15.53 3.89 -4.23
CA SER A 39 -16.11 2.64 -4.70
C SER A 39 -16.28 1.62 -3.59
N ARG A 40 -15.82 1.91 -2.36
CA ARG A 40 -15.74 0.94 -1.25
C ARG A 40 -15.01 -0.34 -1.67
N ILE A 41 -14.00 -0.20 -2.54
CA ILE A 41 -13.17 -1.32 -3.00
C ILE A 41 -11.87 -1.34 -2.20
N ILE A 42 -11.46 -2.55 -1.78
CA ILE A 42 -10.09 -2.86 -1.34
C ILE A 42 -9.38 -3.70 -2.41
N HIS A 43 -8.07 -3.58 -2.55
CA HIS A 43 -7.32 -4.20 -3.64
C HIS A 43 -6.96 -5.66 -3.38
N ARG A 44 -6.54 -5.98 -2.15
CA ARG A 44 -6.17 -7.32 -1.66
C ARG A 44 -4.98 -7.99 -2.34
N ASP A 45 -4.28 -7.29 -3.21
CA ASP A 45 -3.14 -7.84 -3.97
C ASP A 45 -2.17 -6.73 -4.36
N ILE A 46 -1.82 -5.87 -3.41
CA ILE A 46 -0.80 -4.86 -3.64
C ILE A 46 0.56 -5.56 -3.76
N SER A 47 1.27 -5.31 -4.85
CA SER A 47 2.56 -5.94 -5.18
C SER A 47 3.42 -5.02 -6.05
N ASP A 48 4.69 -5.39 -6.22
CA ASP A 48 5.63 -4.67 -7.10
C ASP A 48 5.22 -4.69 -8.59
N ASN A 49 4.43 -5.67 -9.02
CA ASN A 49 3.87 -5.75 -10.38
C ASN A 49 2.53 -5.03 -10.54
N ASN A 50 1.82 -4.77 -9.44
CA ASN A 50 0.51 -4.12 -9.45
C ASN A 50 0.60 -2.61 -9.12
N ILE A 51 1.78 -2.12 -8.71
CA ILE A 51 2.09 -0.68 -8.64
C ILE A 51 3.01 -0.32 -9.81
N MET A 52 2.60 0.66 -10.61
CA MET A 52 3.37 1.17 -11.73
C MET A 52 3.62 2.66 -11.54
N PHE A 53 4.70 3.18 -12.11
CA PHE A 53 4.86 4.61 -12.29
C PHE A 53 3.86 5.13 -13.31
N ALA A 54 3.27 6.28 -12.98
CA ALA A 54 2.34 6.95 -13.86
C ALA A 54 3.01 7.34 -15.19
N PRO A 55 2.31 7.16 -16.33
CA PRO A 55 2.81 7.63 -17.61
C PRO A 55 2.82 9.16 -17.62
N GLY A 56 3.94 9.75 -18.04
CA GLY A 56 4.10 11.22 -18.14
C GLY A 56 3.33 11.86 -19.30
N THR A 57 2.22 11.27 -19.74
CA THR A 57 1.42 11.77 -20.87
C THR A 57 0.39 12.79 -20.41
N GLU A 58 0.12 13.78 -21.26
CA GLU A 58 -0.90 14.78 -20.97
C GLU A 58 -2.30 14.16 -20.87
N THR A 59 -2.57 13.14 -21.68
CA THR A 59 -3.84 12.41 -21.67
C THR A 59 -4.09 11.73 -20.32
N TYR A 60 -3.07 11.13 -19.71
CA TYR A 60 -3.16 10.57 -18.36
C TYR A 60 -3.56 11.63 -17.34
N ARG A 61 -2.85 12.77 -17.34
CA ARG A 61 -3.11 13.88 -16.41
C ARG A 61 -4.53 14.43 -16.54
N GLN A 62 -5.01 14.63 -17.77
CA GLN A 62 -6.36 15.15 -18.00
C GLN A 62 -7.47 14.22 -17.50
N ARG A 63 -7.31 12.89 -17.59
CA ARG A 63 -8.29 11.93 -17.06
C ARG A 63 -8.38 11.97 -15.54
N ASN A 64 -7.28 12.31 -14.89
CA ASN A 64 -7.15 12.30 -13.44
C ASN A 64 -7.78 13.54 -12.79
N GLN A 65 -7.75 14.70 -13.43
CA GLN A 65 -8.22 15.99 -12.85
C GLN A 65 -9.61 15.97 -12.18
N LYS A 66 -10.58 15.21 -12.70
CA LYS A 66 -11.98 15.22 -12.22
C LYS A 66 -12.36 14.02 -11.34
N GLY A 67 -11.38 13.19 -10.97
CA GLY A 67 -11.59 11.80 -10.57
C GLY A 67 -11.47 11.45 -9.09
N TYR A 68 -11.18 12.38 -8.17
CA TYR A 68 -10.73 12.02 -6.80
C TYR A 68 -11.70 12.38 -5.66
N ALA A 69 -11.60 11.67 -4.53
CA ALA A 69 -12.44 11.80 -3.34
C ALA A 69 -11.74 12.63 -2.27
N ASP A 70 -11.22 13.78 -2.70
CA ASP A 70 -10.47 14.75 -1.89
C ASP A 70 -9.19 14.22 -1.22
N VAL A 71 -8.79 12.98 -1.46
CA VAL A 71 -7.46 12.47 -1.08
C VAL A 71 -6.41 13.18 -1.92
N LYS A 72 -5.42 13.78 -1.25
CA LYS A 72 -4.37 14.59 -1.88
C LYS A 72 -3.18 13.72 -2.26
N PHE A 73 -2.73 13.87 -3.49
CA PHE A 73 -1.49 13.26 -3.98
C PHE A 73 -0.28 14.07 -3.57
N ILE A 74 0.89 13.44 -3.62
CA ILE A 74 2.15 14.03 -3.16
C ILE A 74 2.46 15.34 -3.87
N ASN A 75 2.14 15.47 -5.17
CA ASN A 75 2.40 16.69 -5.93
C ASN A 75 1.64 17.90 -5.35
N GLN A 76 0.38 17.70 -4.93
CA GLN A 76 -0.45 18.75 -4.32
C GLN A 76 0.05 19.10 -2.92
N VAL A 77 0.44 18.09 -2.14
CA VAL A 77 0.94 18.27 -0.78
C VAL A 77 2.27 19.03 -0.80
N LEU A 78 3.20 18.62 -1.66
CA LEU A 78 4.52 19.27 -1.79
C LEU A 78 4.43 20.69 -2.33
N ALA A 79 3.48 20.97 -3.23
CA ALA A 79 3.27 22.32 -3.75
C ALA A 79 2.75 23.31 -2.70
N LYS A 80 2.22 22.81 -1.56
CA LYS A 80 1.57 23.64 -0.54
C LYS A 80 0.52 24.57 -1.13
N ASP A 81 -0.23 24.06 -2.12
CA ASP A 81 -1.25 24.82 -2.82
C ASP A 81 -2.45 23.91 -3.14
N ARG A 82 -3.63 24.34 -2.67
CA ARG A 82 -4.88 23.59 -2.84
C ARG A 82 -5.44 23.67 -4.26
N SER A 83 -4.97 24.63 -5.06
CA SER A 83 -5.36 24.83 -6.45
C SER A 83 -4.59 23.96 -7.43
N VAL A 84 -3.49 23.33 -6.99
CA VAL A 84 -2.70 22.43 -7.83
C VAL A 84 -3.52 21.21 -8.18
N GLU A 85 -3.64 20.97 -9.49
CA GLU A 85 -4.34 19.81 -10.01
C GLU A 85 -3.61 18.51 -9.62
N PRO A 86 -4.35 17.42 -9.36
CA PRO A 86 -3.79 16.10 -9.11
C PRO A 86 -2.88 15.63 -10.26
N ASP A 87 -1.66 15.21 -9.92
CA ASP A 87 -0.72 14.58 -10.85
C ASP A 87 -0.06 13.38 -10.15
N PRO A 88 -0.79 12.25 -10.03
CA PRO A 88 -0.32 11.09 -9.27
C PRO A 88 0.94 10.50 -9.92
N ALA A 89 1.95 10.21 -9.10
CA ALA A 89 3.22 9.59 -9.49
C ALA A 89 3.11 8.08 -9.78
N CYS A 90 1.98 7.45 -9.43
CA CYS A 90 1.75 6.02 -9.66
C CYS A 90 0.37 5.69 -10.24
N LEU A 91 0.27 4.45 -10.69
CA LEU A 91 -0.92 3.71 -11.07
C LEU A 91 -0.99 2.44 -10.23
N VAL A 92 -2.16 2.10 -9.71
CA VAL A 92 -2.42 0.80 -9.11
C VAL A 92 -3.37 0.03 -10.04
N ILE A 93 -2.94 -1.15 -10.48
CA ILE A 93 -3.62 -1.96 -11.50
C ILE A 93 -4.00 -3.33 -10.95
N ASN A 94 -4.75 -4.10 -11.74
CA ASN A 94 -5.09 -5.50 -11.43
C ASN A 94 -6.01 -5.67 -10.20
N LEU A 95 -7.21 -5.08 -10.29
CA LEU A 95 -8.29 -5.26 -9.31
C LEU A 95 -8.98 -6.63 -9.38
N GLY A 96 -8.39 -7.63 -10.04
CA GLY A 96 -9.00 -8.96 -10.20
C GLY A 96 -9.19 -9.70 -8.86
N ASN A 97 -8.33 -9.38 -7.89
CA ASN A 97 -8.39 -9.87 -6.51
C ASN A 97 -9.11 -8.92 -5.56
N GLY A 98 -9.53 -7.75 -6.04
CA GLY A 98 -10.18 -6.73 -5.23
C GLY A 98 -11.56 -7.17 -4.73
N ALA A 99 -12.00 -6.56 -3.64
CA ALA A 99 -13.34 -6.78 -3.09
C ALA A 99 -14.12 -5.47 -3.03
N ASP A 100 -15.31 -5.48 -3.64
CA ASP A 100 -16.31 -4.42 -3.49
C ASP A 100 -17.12 -4.66 -2.22
N LEU A 101 -16.91 -3.81 -1.23
CA LEU A 101 -17.55 -3.91 0.09
C LEU A 101 -19.00 -3.40 0.10
N THR A 102 -19.52 -2.87 -1.01
CA THR A 102 -20.95 -2.55 -1.16
C THR A 102 -21.79 -3.75 -1.55
N ILE A 103 -21.17 -4.79 -2.11
CA ILE A 103 -21.85 -6.00 -2.52
C ILE A 103 -21.82 -6.98 -1.33
N GLU A 104 -23.01 -7.38 -0.88
CA GLU A 104 -23.16 -8.50 0.07
C GLU A 104 -22.74 -9.81 -0.61
N ARG A 105 -21.43 -10.03 -0.71
CA ARG A 105 -20.85 -11.36 -0.88
C ARG A 105 -20.66 -11.92 0.52
N GLY A 106 -20.82 -13.23 0.69
CA GLY A 106 -20.55 -13.90 1.96
C GLY A 106 -19.20 -13.44 2.52
N THR A 107 -19.14 -13.21 3.84
CA THR A 107 -17.94 -12.72 4.54
C THR A 107 -16.72 -13.61 4.32
N ASP A 108 -16.94 -14.85 3.91
CA ASP A 108 -15.93 -15.85 3.53
C ASP A 108 -14.95 -15.33 2.46
N VAL A 109 -15.41 -14.53 1.49
CA VAL A 109 -14.53 -14.00 0.42
C VAL A 109 -13.43 -13.14 1.02
N LEU A 110 -13.72 -12.39 2.10
CA LEU A 110 -12.74 -11.57 2.80
C LEU A 110 -11.84 -12.39 3.73
N LYS A 111 -12.18 -13.65 4.02
CA LYS A 111 -11.35 -14.56 4.82
C LYS A 111 -10.33 -15.34 3.97
N GLU A 112 -10.44 -15.28 2.65
CA GLU A 112 -9.49 -15.92 1.74
C GLU A 112 -8.09 -15.28 1.81
N GLN A 113 -7.05 -16.13 1.78
CA GLN A 113 -5.63 -15.76 1.72
C GLN A 113 -5.23 -15.25 0.33
N THR A 114 -5.89 -14.18 -0.12
CA THR A 114 -5.65 -13.55 -1.42
C THR A 114 -4.54 -12.52 -1.33
N GLY A 115 -3.60 -12.60 -2.27
CA GLY A 115 -2.54 -11.62 -2.46
C GLY A 115 -1.26 -12.28 -2.99
N THR A 116 -0.35 -11.47 -3.50
CA THR A 116 0.98 -11.93 -3.92
C THR A 116 1.73 -12.40 -2.68
N PRO A 117 2.17 -13.68 -2.60
CA PRO A 117 2.73 -14.28 -1.40
C PRO A 117 3.71 -13.37 -0.66
N LYS A 118 4.75 -12.88 -1.33
CA LYS A 118 5.77 -12.00 -0.74
C LYS A 118 5.24 -10.73 -0.06
N PHE A 119 4.13 -10.19 -0.54
CA PHE A 119 3.61 -8.87 -0.15
C PHE A 119 2.29 -8.92 0.60
N ILE A 120 1.60 -10.06 0.64
CA ILE A 120 0.35 -10.22 1.38
C ILE A 120 0.53 -9.78 2.85
N ALA A 121 -0.47 -9.18 3.48
CA ALA A 121 -0.38 -8.80 4.90
C ALA A 121 -0.20 -10.04 5.80
N ARG A 122 0.44 -9.88 6.96
CA ARG A 122 0.81 -11.02 7.82
C ARG A 122 -0.41 -11.78 8.37
N SER A 123 -1.44 -11.09 8.84
CA SER A 123 -2.69 -11.71 9.31
C SER A 123 -3.40 -12.47 8.17
N VAL A 124 -3.38 -11.89 6.96
CA VAL A 124 -3.93 -12.53 5.76
C VAL A 124 -3.09 -13.76 5.35
N SER A 125 -1.77 -13.71 5.51
CA SER A 125 -0.88 -14.85 5.29
C SER A 125 -1.15 -16.01 6.23
N SER A 126 -1.40 -15.72 7.52
CA SER A 126 -1.73 -16.72 8.54
C SER A 126 -3.17 -17.23 8.41
N GLY A 127 -4.06 -16.41 7.85
CA GLY A 127 -5.50 -16.67 7.80
C GLY A 127 -6.22 -16.43 9.13
N GLU A 128 -5.59 -15.67 10.03
CA GLU A 128 -6.09 -15.39 11.39
C GLU A 128 -5.61 -14.02 11.89
N LEU A 129 -6.28 -13.49 12.92
CA LEU A 129 -5.84 -12.28 13.60
C LEU A 129 -4.53 -12.55 14.35
N LEU A 130 -3.59 -11.61 14.27
CA LEU A 130 -2.32 -11.74 14.99
C LEU A 130 -2.46 -11.23 16.43
N ASP A 131 -1.79 -11.89 17.39
CA ASP A 131 -1.74 -11.46 18.79
C ASP A 131 -0.74 -10.30 19.01
N TYR A 132 -0.98 -9.18 18.34
CA TYR A 132 -0.20 -7.95 18.47
C TYR A 132 -1.12 -6.79 18.81
N PRO A 133 -1.41 -6.54 20.10
CA PRO A 133 -2.29 -5.47 20.51
C PRO A 133 -1.71 -4.10 20.12
N SER A 134 -2.59 -3.19 19.70
CA SER A 134 -2.21 -1.88 19.15
C SER A 134 -1.89 -0.80 20.20
N SER A 135 -1.71 -1.17 21.47
CA SER A 135 -1.84 -0.23 22.59
C SER A 135 -0.71 0.80 22.71
N GLU A 136 0.38 0.68 21.95
CA GLU A 136 1.59 1.48 22.17
C GLU A 136 2.03 2.36 21.00
N VAL A 137 1.34 2.30 19.85
CA VAL A 137 1.77 3.04 18.66
C VAL A 137 0.93 4.30 18.46
N THR A 138 1.62 5.44 18.37
CA THR A 138 0.99 6.75 18.16
C THR A 138 1.10 7.17 16.69
N MET A 139 0.01 7.74 16.14
CA MET A 139 -0.02 8.34 14.80
C MET A 139 1.19 9.27 14.60
N PRO A 140 1.99 9.11 13.52
CA PRO A 140 3.09 9.99 13.20
C PRO A 140 2.66 11.46 13.23
N ARG A 141 3.41 12.26 13.99
CA ARG A 141 3.12 13.69 14.16
C ARG A 141 3.58 14.47 12.93
N MET A 142 2.80 15.48 12.59
CA MET A 142 3.12 16.46 11.56
C MET A 142 3.66 17.72 12.23
N ASP A 143 4.78 17.60 12.95
CA ASP A 143 5.40 18.70 13.69
C ASP A 143 6.68 19.23 13.00
N GLY A 144 7.21 20.32 13.55
CA GLY A 144 8.40 20.99 13.03
C GLY A 144 8.27 21.33 11.55
N GLN A 145 9.12 20.72 10.72
CA GLN A 145 9.20 20.97 9.29
C GLN A 145 7.98 20.44 8.50
N LEU A 146 7.23 19.51 9.08
CA LEU A 146 6.05 18.93 8.46
C LEU A 146 4.76 19.70 8.75
N ALA A 147 4.78 20.60 9.74
CA ALA A 147 3.60 21.34 10.17
C ALA A 147 2.93 22.10 9.01
N ASP A 148 3.73 22.73 8.14
CA ASP A 148 3.22 23.47 6.98
C ASP A 148 2.48 22.58 5.97
N TYR A 149 2.83 21.30 5.89
CA TYR A 149 2.22 20.36 4.95
C TYR A 149 0.91 19.77 5.47
N GLU A 150 0.69 19.80 6.79
CA GLU A 150 -0.47 19.15 7.42
C GLU A 150 -1.80 19.65 6.87
N GLN A 151 -1.91 20.96 6.61
CA GLN A 151 -3.11 21.59 6.05
C GLN A 151 -3.37 21.26 4.57
N PHE A 152 -2.36 20.73 3.87
CA PHE A 152 -2.45 20.31 2.47
C PHE A 152 -2.64 18.79 2.35
N MET A 153 -2.40 18.04 3.42
CA MET A 153 -2.82 16.65 3.54
C MET A 153 -4.29 16.56 3.95
N HIS A 154 -4.91 15.42 3.67
CA HIS A 154 -6.27 15.12 4.14
C HIS A 154 -6.25 14.59 5.59
N THR A 155 -5.86 15.44 6.54
CA THR A 155 -5.52 15.08 7.94
C THR A 155 -6.63 15.35 8.96
N SER A 156 -7.68 16.10 8.60
CA SER A 156 -8.68 16.65 9.54
C SER A 156 -9.38 15.62 10.41
N GLU A 157 -9.58 14.41 9.89
CA GLU A 157 -10.26 13.30 10.58
C GLU A 157 -9.38 12.59 11.63
N TYR A 158 -8.06 12.80 11.58
CA TYR A 158 -7.08 12.06 12.40
C TYR A 158 -6.52 12.87 13.57
N ARG A 159 -7.00 14.10 13.78
CA ARG A 159 -6.54 14.99 14.86
C ARG A 159 -7.18 14.70 16.23
N LEU A 160 -8.24 13.87 16.30
CA LEU A 160 -9.16 13.84 17.45
C LEU A 160 -9.22 12.56 18.29
N PHE A 161 -8.48 11.49 17.97
CA PHE A 161 -8.72 10.19 18.60
C PHE A 161 -7.54 9.67 19.41
N ASN A 162 -7.39 10.19 20.64
CA ASN A 162 -6.61 9.54 21.71
C ASN A 162 -7.48 9.06 22.88
N ASN A 163 -8.80 9.25 22.84
CA ASN A 163 -9.70 8.82 23.91
C ASN A 163 -10.88 8.02 23.36
N SER A 164 -10.85 6.71 23.51
CA SER A 164 -12.06 5.88 23.63
C SER A 164 -11.66 4.47 24.06
N GLY A 165 -12.27 4.03 25.17
CA GLY A 165 -11.99 2.78 25.86
C GLY A 165 -12.23 1.52 25.03
N SER A 166 -11.67 0.42 25.51
CA SER A 166 -11.83 -0.91 24.96
C SER A 166 -13.27 -1.38 25.11
N ALA A 167 -14.07 -1.22 24.06
CA ALA A 167 -15.19 -2.13 23.87
C ALA A 167 -14.57 -3.41 23.27
N GLU A 168 -14.45 -4.45 24.09
CA GLU A 168 -14.11 -5.80 23.64
C GLU A 168 -15.27 -6.33 22.81
N SER A 169 -15.29 -5.99 21.52
CA SER A 169 -16.08 -6.75 20.55
C SER A 169 -15.28 -7.96 20.14
N GLU A 170 -15.92 -9.14 20.09
CA GLU A 170 -15.37 -10.31 19.42
C GLU A 170 -15.07 -9.94 17.96
N VAL A 171 -13.79 -9.81 17.61
CA VAL A 171 -13.36 -9.39 16.27
C VAL A 171 -13.08 -10.64 15.46
N GLU A 172 -13.80 -10.81 14.35
CA GLU A 172 -13.46 -11.83 13.38
C GLU A 172 -12.38 -11.37 12.41
N PHE A 173 -11.54 -12.32 12.01
CA PHE A 173 -10.61 -12.15 10.89
C PHE A 173 -11.38 -11.87 9.59
N ALA A 174 -10.99 -10.81 8.90
CA ALA A 174 -11.43 -10.46 7.56
C ALA A 174 -10.42 -9.51 6.93
N HIS A 175 -10.23 -9.60 5.61
CA HIS A 175 -9.40 -8.66 4.87
C HIS A 175 -9.99 -7.25 4.96
N ARG A 176 -9.20 -6.31 5.48
CA ARG A 176 -9.58 -4.90 5.68
C ARG A 176 -8.62 -3.99 4.95
N LEU A 177 -9.00 -2.73 4.78
CA LEU A 177 -8.22 -1.75 4.04
C LEU A 177 -6.76 -1.67 4.53
N PHE A 178 -6.49 -1.70 5.84
CA PHE A 178 -5.13 -1.59 6.36
C PHE A 178 -4.18 -2.74 5.92
N HIS A 179 -4.70 -3.88 5.49
CA HIS A 179 -3.87 -4.94 4.91
C HIS A 179 -3.24 -4.50 3.59
N ASP A 180 -3.94 -3.69 2.77
CA ASP A 180 -3.34 -3.10 1.55
C ASP A 180 -2.21 -2.11 1.90
N ALA A 181 -2.33 -1.40 3.04
CA ALA A 181 -1.24 -0.55 3.54
C ALA A 181 -0.03 -1.36 4.00
N GLU A 182 -0.25 -2.47 4.73
CA GLU A 182 0.82 -3.39 5.11
C GLU A 182 1.50 -3.98 3.86
N SER A 183 0.73 -4.39 2.85
CA SER A 183 1.29 -4.86 1.58
C SER A 183 2.13 -3.79 0.87
N THR A 184 1.70 -2.53 0.93
CA THR A 184 2.49 -1.40 0.42
C THR A 184 3.83 -1.27 1.17
N PHE A 185 3.83 -1.42 2.49
CA PHE A 185 5.08 -1.46 3.26
C PHE A 185 6.01 -2.59 2.81
N TRP A 186 5.48 -3.81 2.61
CA TRP A 186 6.31 -4.93 2.15
C TRP A 186 6.92 -4.68 0.76
N VAL A 187 6.19 -4.03 -0.16
CA VAL A 187 6.74 -3.59 -1.45
C VAL A 187 7.88 -2.59 -1.25
N ILE A 188 7.73 -1.62 -0.35
CA ILE A 188 8.76 -0.62 -0.06
C ILE A 188 10.01 -1.29 0.52
N ALA A 189 9.85 -2.09 1.57
CA ALA A 189 10.94 -2.77 2.25
C ALA A 189 11.71 -3.70 1.30
N TRP A 190 11.00 -4.52 0.51
CA TRP A 190 11.60 -5.41 -0.47
C TRP A 190 12.37 -4.65 -1.55
N THR A 191 11.77 -3.58 -2.09
CA THR A 191 12.39 -2.79 -3.15
C THR A 191 13.67 -2.13 -2.66
N LEU A 192 13.63 -1.46 -1.51
CA LEU A 192 14.80 -0.77 -0.95
C LEU A 192 15.90 -1.75 -0.50
N ALA A 193 15.55 -2.91 0.08
CA ALA A 193 16.52 -3.91 0.49
C ALA A 193 17.32 -4.48 -0.70
N ARG A 194 16.72 -4.53 -1.90
CA ARG A 194 17.39 -4.99 -3.13
C ARG A 194 17.94 -3.86 -3.99
N SER A 195 17.88 -2.63 -3.51
CA SER A 195 18.37 -1.48 -4.26
C SER A 195 19.77 -1.10 -3.80
N ILE A 196 20.53 -0.47 -4.69
CA ILE A 196 21.78 0.22 -4.38
C ILE A 196 21.73 1.63 -4.95
N LYS A 197 22.63 2.51 -4.50
CA LYS A 197 22.82 3.79 -5.15
C LYS A 197 23.49 3.57 -6.52
N ALA A 198 23.06 4.31 -7.54
CA ALA A 198 23.60 4.17 -8.88
C ALA A 198 25.11 4.46 -8.89
N GLY A 199 25.88 3.54 -9.49
CA GLY A 199 27.34 3.62 -9.54
C GLY A 199 28.06 3.14 -8.28
N SER A 200 27.34 2.66 -7.27
CA SER A 200 27.96 2.02 -6.11
C SER A 200 28.53 0.65 -6.45
N GLU A 201 29.56 0.25 -5.71
CA GLU A 201 30.14 -1.08 -5.81
C GLU A 201 29.23 -2.14 -5.18
N GLU A 202 29.36 -3.37 -5.65
CA GLU A 202 28.65 -4.50 -5.08
C GLU A 202 29.24 -4.88 -3.72
N GLU A 203 28.37 -5.24 -2.77
CA GLU A 203 28.82 -5.81 -1.50
C GLU A 203 29.43 -7.20 -1.73
N LEU A 204 30.71 -7.36 -1.38
CA LEU A 204 31.38 -8.66 -1.40
C LEU A 204 30.78 -9.63 -0.37
N GLU A 205 30.46 -9.12 0.82
CA GLU A 205 29.93 -9.88 1.94
C GLU A 205 28.68 -9.19 2.51
N PRO A 206 27.47 -9.54 2.00
CA PRO A 206 26.24 -8.98 2.50
C PRO A 206 26.02 -9.33 3.98
N HIS A 207 25.44 -8.39 4.73
CA HIS A 207 25.13 -8.62 6.14
C HIS A 207 24.11 -9.77 6.31
N ALA A 208 24.32 -10.63 7.32
CA ALA A 208 23.48 -11.83 7.55
C ALA A 208 21.96 -11.53 7.63
N ARG A 209 21.58 -10.38 8.20
CA ARG A 209 20.18 -9.93 8.24
C ARG A 209 19.58 -9.64 6.87
N PHE A 210 20.36 -9.08 5.93
CA PHE A 210 19.90 -8.94 4.55
C PHE A 210 19.68 -10.31 3.91
N THR A 211 20.60 -11.26 4.12
CA THR A 211 20.43 -12.65 3.67
C THR A 211 19.14 -13.26 4.22
N THR A 212 18.94 -13.24 5.53
CA THR A 212 17.71 -13.75 6.16
C THR A 212 16.47 -13.07 5.61
N PHE A 213 16.45 -11.74 5.51
CA PHE A 213 15.33 -10.99 4.94
C PHE A 213 15.05 -11.42 3.50
N PHE A 214 16.08 -11.50 2.66
CA PHE A 214 15.96 -11.85 1.25
C PHE A 214 15.35 -13.24 1.05
N TYR A 215 15.84 -14.25 1.79
CA TYR A 215 15.36 -15.62 1.67
C TYR A 215 13.97 -15.81 2.28
N ILE A 216 13.66 -15.20 3.43
CA ILE A 216 12.31 -15.21 4.00
C ILE A 216 11.32 -14.64 3.00
N MET A 217 11.59 -13.44 2.47
CA MET A 217 10.67 -12.78 1.53
C MET A 217 10.56 -13.53 0.19
N SER A 218 11.65 -14.10 -0.30
CA SER A 218 11.65 -14.84 -1.58
C SER A 218 10.89 -16.16 -1.51
N ARG A 219 10.98 -16.86 -0.38
CA ARG A 219 10.33 -18.16 -0.16
C ARG A 219 8.97 -18.07 0.52
N HIS A 220 8.55 -16.86 0.89
CA HIS A 220 7.31 -16.66 1.60
C HIS A 220 6.13 -17.16 0.76
N TYR A 221 5.40 -18.12 1.32
CA TYR A 221 4.17 -18.66 0.75
C TYR A 221 3.14 -18.85 1.88
N PRO A 222 1.99 -18.17 1.82
CA PRO A 222 0.91 -18.34 2.79
C PRO A 222 0.54 -19.81 2.96
N THR A 223 0.57 -20.28 4.19
CA THR A 223 0.14 -21.63 4.53
C THR A 223 -0.80 -21.52 5.72
N LEU A 224 -2.04 -21.98 5.55
CA LEU A 224 -3.07 -21.91 6.57
C LEU A 224 -2.59 -22.55 7.88
N GLY A 225 -2.71 -21.81 8.99
CA GLY A 225 -2.34 -22.28 10.34
C GLY A 225 -0.84 -22.31 10.63
N ASN A 226 0.01 -21.85 9.71
CA ASN A 226 1.43 -21.62 9.98
C ASN A 226 1.69 -20.15 10.30
N TYR A 227 2.61 -19.92 11.23
CA TYR A 227 3.08 -18.57 11.53
C TYR A 227 3.74 -17.95 10.30
N ASP A 228 3.42 -16.69 10.05
CA ASP A 228 4.11 -15.89 9.06
C ASP A 228 5.59 -15.71 9.45
N PRO A 229 6.56 -16.19 8.65
CA PRO A 229 7.97 -16.13 9.01
C PRO A 229 8.50 -14.70 9.09
N ARG A 230 7.79 -13.70 8.55
CA ARG A 230 8.16 -12.27 8.63
C ARG A 230 7.93 -11.69 10.03
N LEU A 231 7.29 -12.44 10.94
CA LEU A 231 7.16 -12.07 12.35
C LEU A 231 8.52 -12.00 13.09
N VAL A 232 9.59 -12.58 12.53
CA VAL A 232 10.94 -12.50 13.09
C VAL A 232 11.59 -11.12 12.92
N PHE A 233 11.05 -10.27 12.05
CA PHE A 233 11.62 -8.95 11.79
C PHE A 233 11.38 -7.99 12.96
N SER A 234 12.36 -7.11 13.21
CA SER A 234 12.35 -6.21 14.35
C SER A 234 11.96 -4.79 13.95
N VAL A 235 11.26 -4.09 14.85
CA VAL A 235 10.99 -2.65 14.78
C VAL A 235 12.24 -1.78 15.01
N SER A 236 13.39 -2.37 15.35
CA SER A 236 14.61 -1.61 15.60
C SER A 236 15.19 -0.97 14.33
N GLU A 237 15.59 0.30 14.41
CA GLU A 237 16.32 0.98 13.33
C GLU A 237 17.58 0.22 12.91
N LYS A 238 18.38 -0.23 13.89
CA LYS A 238 19.59 -1.03 13.64
C LYS A 238 19.31 -2.33 12.88
N HIS A 239 18.10 -2.88 13.00
CA HIS A 239 17.71 -4.06 12.24
C HIS A 239 17.58 -3.72 10.75
N TRP A 240 16.92 -2.60 10.43
CA TRP A 240 16.74 -2.12 9.06
C TRP A 240 18.04 -1.61 8.44
N GLU A 241 18.91 -0.95 9.20
CA GLU A 241 20.26 -0.56 8.75
C GLU A 241 21.05 -1.78 8.27
N SER A 242 20.92 -2.91 8.97
CA SER A 242 21.59 -4.16 8.61
C SER A 242 20.95 -4.90 7.44
N ILE A 243 19.72 -4.54 7.06
CA ILE A 243 19.02 -5.13 5.91
C ILE A 243 19.30 -4.31 4.66
N LEU A 244 19.42 -2.99 4.76
CA LEU A 244 19.65 -2.09 3.62
C LEU A 244 21.11 -2.14 3.14
N HIS A 245 21.34 -1.73 1.90
CA HIS A 245 22.68 -1.45 1.40
C HIS A 245 23.28 -0.27 2.19
N PRO A 246 24.61 -0.22 2.44
CA PRO A 246 25.27 0.89 3.14
C PRO A 246 24.89 2.29 2.61
N ASP A 247 24.73 2.44 1.30
CA ASP A 247 24.30 3.72 0.68
C ASP A 247 22.83 4.09 0.91
N LEU A 248 22.02 3.17 1.43
CA LEU A 248 20.59 3.38 1.68
C LEU A 248 20.24 3.43 3.16
N VAL A 249 21.21 3.30 4.08
CA VAL A 249 20.96 3.21 5.54
C VAL A 249 20.22 4.43 6.09
N MET A 250 20.30 5.59 5.44
CA MET A 250 19.51 6.78 5.82
C MET A 250 18.00 6.58 5.73
N LEU A 251 17.54 5.52 5.06
CA LEU A 251 16.12 5.13 4.96
C LEU A 251 15.68 4.18 6.09
N ALA A 252 16.61 3.61 6.86
CA ALA A 252 16.30 2.71 7.97
C ALA A 252 15.38 3.32 9.04
N PRO A 253 15.53 4.60 9.45
CA PRO A 253 14.61 5.24 10.39
C PRO A 253 13.16 5.29 9.86
N MET A 254 12.96 5.45 8.55
CA MET A 254 11.64 5.45 7.93
C MET A 254 11.03 4.04 7.98
N LEU A 255 11.77 3.03 7.52
CA LEU A 255 11.29 1.63 7.53
C LEU A 255 10.97 1.14 8.94
N SER A 256 11.83 1.45 9.90
CA SER A 256 11.62 1.17 11.33
C SER A 256 10.29 1.74 11.83
N ARG A 257 10.04 3.03 11.59
CA ARG A 257 8.81 3.70 12.02
C ARG A 257 7.57 3.17 11.29
N MET A 258 7.68 2.87 10.00
CA MET A 258 6.57 2.28 9.23
C MET A 258 6.25 0.87 9.73
N PHE A 259 7.27 0.03 9.96
CA PHE A 259 7.10 -1.32 10.47
C PHE A 259 6.48 -1.30 11.87
N ASN A 260 6.96 -0.42 12.75
CA ASN A 260 6.35 -0.22 14.06
C ASN A 260 4.86 0.14 13.98
N TYR A 261 4.45 0.87 12.93
CA TYR A 261 3.05 1.25 12.73
C TYR A 261 2.16 0.16 12.12
N ILE A 262 2.70 -0.65 11.22
CA ILE A 262 1.96 -1.75 10.62
C ILE A 262 2.01 -3.03 11.46
N GLN A 263 2.91 -3.11 12.45
CA GLN A 263 3.08 -4.29 13.29
C GLN A 263 1.79 -4.71 14.00
N PRO A 264 1.02 -3.78 14.63
CA PRO A 264 -0.21 -4.13 15.32
C PRO A 264 -1.31 -4.70 14.42
N GLU A 265 -2.16 -5.55 15.03
CA GLU A 265 -3.40 -6.00 14.42
C GLU A 265 -4.49 -4.93 14.60
N TRP A 266 -4.62 -4.06 13.60
CA TRP A 266 -5.56 -2.93 13.64
C TRP A 266 -7.02 -3.36 13.60
N ALA A 267 -7.31 -4.64 13.32
CA ALA A 267 -8.66 -5.17 13.41
C ALA A 267 -9.28 -5.03 14.82
N TYR A 268 -8.44 -5.03 15.88
CA TYR A 268 -8.86 -4.82 17.27
C TYR A 268 -9.21 -3.36 17.60
N ARG A 269 -9.08 -2.44 16.64
CA ARG A 269 -9.43 -1.02 16.82
C ARG A 269 -10.49 -0.55 15.82
N PRO A 270 -11.69 -1.17 15.81
CA PRO A 270 -12.74 -0.84 14.85
C PRO A 270 -13.26 0.61 14.96
N GLN A 271 -13.01 1.28 16.10
CA GLN A 271 -13.36 2.68 16.31
C GLN A 271 -12.46 3.66 15.53
N LEU A 272 -11.31 3.21 15.03
CA LEU A 272 -10.45 4.04 14.20
C LEU A 272 -10.99 4.08 12.76
N ASN A 273 -10.72 5.18 12.07
CA ASN A 273 -11.05 5.29 10.65
C ASN A 273 -10.30 4.19 9.85
N ALA A 274 -10.98 3.56 8.89
CA ALA A 274 -10.42 2.45 8.11
C ALA A 274 -9.11 2.80 7.38
N GLU A 275 -8.89 4.07 7.03
CA GLU A 275 -7.69 4.56 6.34
C GLU A 275 -6.59 5.03 7.32
N HIS A 276 -6.73 4.74 8.63
CA HIS A 276 -5.79 5.17 9.67
C HIS A 276 -4.34 4.74 9.42
N VAL A 277 -4.14 3.50 8.96
CA VAL A 277 -2.79 3.00 8.65
C VAL A 277 -2.22 3.66 7.40
N HIS A 278 -3.03 3.87 6.36
CA HIS A 278 -2.62 4.62 5.16
C HIS A 278 -2.16 6.03 5.50
N GLU A 279 -2.93 6.75 6.33
CA GLU A 279 -2.58 8.09 6.78
C GLU A 279 -1.20 8.10 7.48
N ALA A 280 -0.96 7.15 8.39
CA ALA A 280 0.32 7.05 9.07
C ALA A 280 1.49 6.79 8.12
N LEU A 281 1.34 5.84 7.17
CA LEU A 281 2.37 5.56 6.17
C LEU A 281 2.62 6.77 5.27
N MET A 282 1.56 7.47 4.83
CA MET A 282 1.68 8.68 4.02
C MET A 282 2.46 9.78 4.76
N ARG A 283 2.23 9.98 6.07
CA ARG A 283 2.99 10.94 6.88
C ARG A 283 4.47 10.58 6.98
N LEU A 284 4.78 9.30 7.18
CA LEU A 284 6.17 8.81 7.28
C LEU A 284 6.90 8.92 5.93
N LEU A 285 6.22 8.61 4.82
CA LEU A 285 6.75 8.80 3.47
C LEU A 285 7.00 10.28 3.17
N LEU A 286 6.04 11.15 3.48
CA LEU A 286 6.20 12.60 3.31
C LEU A 286 7.37 13.14 4.15
N ALA A 287 7.52 12.67 5.39
CA ALA A 287 8.66 13.01 6.24
C ALA A 287 9.99 12.73 5.54
N GLN A 288 10.13 11.53 4.97
CA GLN A 288 11.33 11.12 4.26
C GLN A 288 11.54 11.91 2.96
N ILE A 289 10.47 12.18 2.19
CA ILE A 289 10.53 12.96 0.95
C ILE A 289 11.02 14.39 1.22
N VAL A 290 10.45 15.06 2.24
CA VAL A 290 10.84 16.42 2.61
C VAL A 290 12.28 16.46 3.13
N MET A 291 12.67 15.49 3.94
CA MET A 291 14.04 15.39 4.46
C MET A 291 15.06 15.21 3.33
N THR A 292 14.84 14.24 2.44
CA THR A 292 15.76 13.96 1.32
C THR A 292 15.89 15.12 0.34
N THR A 293 14.78 15.81 0.07
CA THR A 293 14.78 17.02 -0.77
C THR A 293 15.61 18.15 -0.14
N ARG A 294 15.43 18.38 1.17
CA ARG A 294 16.10 19.48 1.87
C ARG A 294 17.60 19.25 2.02
N GLU A 295 17.98 18.03 2.38
CA GLU A 295 19.38 17.68 2.61
C GLU A 295 20.17 17.47 1.31
N GLY A 296 19.50 17.53 0.15
CA GLY A 296 20.13 17.26 -1.14
C GLY A 296 20.58 15.80 -1.27
N THR A 297 19.98 14.90 -0.48
CA THR A 297 20.28 13.46 -0.47
C THR A 297 19.38 12.67 -1.43
N ASN A 298 18.78 13.35 -2.41
CA ASN A 298 18.17 12.69 -3.55
C ASN A 298 19.28 12.23 -4.52
N PHE A 299 19.33 10.93 -4.77
CA PHE A 299 20.27 10.32 -5.68
C PHE A 299 19.57 9.29 -6.56
N ASP A 300 20.27 8.92 -7.63
CA ASP A 300 19.80 7.87 -8.50
C ASP A 300 19.97 6.52 -7.82
N ILE A 301 18.92 5.69 -7.91
CA ILE A 301 18.83 4.37 -7.28
C ILE A 301 18.75 3.31 -8.38
N ASP A 302 19.46 2.20 -8.23
CA ASP A 302 19.34 1.04 -9.10
C ASP A 302 18.44 0.00 -8.42
N ILE A 303 17.17 -0.03 -8.82
CA ILE A 303 16.16 -0.91 -8.24
C ILE A 303 16.41 -2.35 -8.68
N GLY A 304 16.73 -3.22 -7.70
CA GLY A 304 17.15 -4.59 -7.98
C GLY A 304 18.60 -4.71 -8.43
N GLY A 305 19.38 -3.62 -8.36
CA GLY A 305 20.82 -3.63 -8.64
C GLY A 305 21.65 -4.34 -7.57
N ARG A 306 21.09 -4.59 -6.37
CA ARG A 306 21.77 -5.35 -5.32
C ARG A 306 21.70 -6.84 -5.61
N ASN A 307 22.85 -7.50 -5.64
CA ASN A 307 22.93 -8.93 -5.86
C ASN A 307 22.16 -9.75 -4.82
N ALA A 308 21.63 -10.88 -5.27
CA ALA A 308 21.08 -11.88 -4.37
C ALA A 308 22.20 -12.41 -3.45
N PRO A 309 22.00 -12.42 -2.12
CA PRO A 309 23.00 -12.93 -1.20
C PRO A 309 23.15 -14.46 -1.35
N PRO A 310 24.32 -15.02 -1.00
CA PRO A 310 24.51 -16.47 -0.95
C PRO A 310 23.47 -17.12 0.00
N PRO A 311 23.04 -18.35 -0.27
CA PRO A 311 22.08 -19.03 0.60
C PRO A 311 22.68 -19.26 1.99
N PRO A 312 21.85 -19.22 3.06
CA PRO A 312 22.26 -19.67 4.38
C PRO A 312 22.80 -21.11 4.33
N GLU A 313 23.71 -21.45 5.25
CA GLU A 313 24.26 -22.80 5.35
C GLU A 313 23.15 -23.84 5.48
N GLY A 314 23.17 -24.86 4.62
CA GLY A 314 22.18 -25.94 4.62
C GLY A 314 20.89 -25.63 3.84
N GLU A 315 20.79 -24.47 3.19
CA GLU A 315 19.65 -24.13 2.35
C GLU A 315 19.96 -24.24 0.84
N ASP A 316 19.00 -24.74 0.07
CA ASP A 316 19.15 -24.85 -1.38
C ASP A 316 19.15 -23.48 -2.09
N PRO A 317 19.95 -23.29 -3.15
CA PRO A 317 19.88 -22.09 -3.97
C PRO A 317 18.46 -21.84 -4.49
N LEU A 318 18.02 -20.57 -4.49
CA LEU A 318 16.74 -20.23 -5.10
C LEU A 318 16.76 -20.59 -6.60
N THR A 319 15.67 -21.20 -7.08
CA THR A 319 15.47 -21.39 -8.52
C THR A 319 15.59 -20.07 -9.27
N GLN A 320 16.30 -20.07 -10.41
CA GLN A 320 16.61 -18.86 -11.20
C GLN A 320 15.39 -18.00 -11.56
N SER A 321 14.18 -18.59 -11.60
CA SER A 321 12.93 -17.86 -11.81
C SER A 321 12.58 -16.89 -10.67
N MET A 322 13.13 -17.07 -9.47
CA MET A 322 12.88 -16.21 -8.30
C MET A 322 13.96 -15.14 -8.12
N THR A 323 15.16 -15.35 -8.67
CA THR A 323 16.29 -14.42 -8.54
C THR A 323 16.33 -13.38 -9.67
N ASN A 324 15.85 -13.73 -10.87
CA ASN A 324 15.91 -12.86 -12.04
C ASN A 324 14.56 -12.17 -12.34
N SER A 325 14.17 -11.18 -11.53
CA SER A 325 13.18 -10.17 -11.94
C SER A 325 13.79 -9.05 -12.78
N ARG A 326 15.02 -9.23 -13.29
CA ARG A 326 15.61 -8.31 -14.28
C ARG A 326 14.93 -8.59 -15.62
N SER A 327 13.78 -7.96 -15.84
CA SER A 327 13.14 -7.92 -17.16
C SER A 327 14.14 -7.26 -18.11
N LYS A 328 14.84 -8.07 -18.92
CA LYS A 328 15.63 -7.55 -20.03
C LYS A 328 14.65 -6.93 -21.02
N SER A 329 14.35 -5.64 -20.85
CA SER A 329 13.67 -4.84 -21.87
C SER A 329 14.63 -4.77 -23.05
N GLY A 330 14.34 -5.60 -24.06
CA GLY A 330 15.14 -5.71 -25.27
C GLY A 330 15.07 -4.41 -26.05
N THR A 331 16.24 -3.84 -26.32
CA THR A 331 16.46 -2.84 -27.35
C THR A 331 15.91 -3.37 -28.67
N LEU A 332 14.76 -2.85 -29.11
CA LEU A 332 14.19 -3.15 -30.41
C LEU A 332 15.01 -2.42 -31.49
N SER A 333 16.15 -3.00 -31.87
CA SER A 333 16.90 -2.55 -33.03
C SER A 333 16.10 -2.90 -34.29
N GLN A 334 15.56 -1.87 -34.94
CA GLN A 334 15.08 -1.93 -36.31
C GLN A 334 16.21 -2.45 -37.22
N ALA A 335 16.08 -3.68 -37.70
CA ALA A 335 16.85 -4.17 -38.83
C ALA A 335 15.92 -4.18 -40.05
N THR A 336 16.13 -3.21 -40.93
CA THR A 336 15.66 -3.20 -42.31
C THR A 336 16.22 -4.43 -43.04
N ARG A 337 15.35 -5.33 -43.50
CA ARG A 337 15.70 -6.31 -44.54
C ARG A 337 14.92 -6.00 -45.81
N SER A 338 15.63 -5.36 -46.73
CA SER A 338 15.37 -5.41 -48.16
C SER A 338 15.50 -6.86 -48.63
N THR A 339 14.53 -7.33 -49.42
CA THR A 339 14.64 -8.62 -50.11
C THR A 339 14.10 -8.41 -51.52
N GLU A 340 15.01 -8.32 -52.49
CA GLU A 340 14.72 -8.58 -53.90
C GLU A 340 15.06 -10.05 -54.26
N PRO A 341 14.44 -10.59 -55.32
CA PRO A 341 14.21 -12.03 -55.45
C PRO A 341 15.26 -12.73 -56.30
N GLN A 342 15.61 -13.97 -55.94
CA GLN A 342 16.27 -14.91 -56.84
C GLN A 342 15.29 -15.96 -57.37
N THR A 343 15.11 -15.90 -58.69
CA THR A 343 14.64 -16.94 -59.59
C THR A 343 15.33 -18.28 -59.38
N SER A 344 14.56 -19.36 -59.29
CA SER A 344 14.94 -20.63 -59.90
C SER A 344 13.72 -21.35 -60.46
N ILE A 345 13.91 -21.84 -61.68
CA ILE A 345 13.00 -22.55 -62.56
C ILE A 345 12.97 -24.02 -62.13
N ILE A 346 11.80 -24.67 -62.13
CA ILE A 346 11.57 -26.02 -62.68
C ILE A 346 10.05 -26.22 -62.88
N ALA A 347 9.73 -26.78 -64.04
CA ALA A 347 8.40 -27.01 -64.58
C ALA A 347 7.68 -28.23 -63.98
N GLY A 348 6.35 -28.16 -63.96
CA GLY A 348 5.45 -29.30 -63.70
C GLY A 348 4.00 -28.89 -63.96
N ALA A 349 3.33 -29.63 -64.84
CA ALA A 349 2.20 -29.19 -65.65
C ALA A 349 0.80 -29.33 -65.01
N SER A 350 -0.12 -28.56 -65.62
CA SER A 350 -1.56 -28.82 -65.86
C SER A 350 -2.57 -28.77 -64.71
N GLY A 351 -3.61 -27.94 -64.89
CA GLY A 351 -4.94 -28.21 -64.31
C GLY A 351 -5.81 -27.00 -63.92
N SER A 352 -6.38 -26.32 -64.91
CA SER A 352 -7.78 -25.84 -64.95
C SER A 352 -8.43 -25.08 -63.76
N VAL A 353 -8.73 -23.80 -64.03
CA VAL A 353 -10.05 -23.12 -63.94
C VAL A 353 -10.93 -23.34 -62.69
N GLY A 354 -11.16 -22.24 -61.94
CA GLY A 354 -12.32 -22.12 -61.04
C GLY A 354 -12.24 -20.99 -60.00
N SER A 355 -12.57 -19.76 -60.39
CA SER A 355 -13.22 -18.77 -59.49
C SER A 355 -14.73 -18.88 -59.76
N PRO A 356 -15.67 -18.70 -58.79
CA PRO A 356 -15.71 -17.47 -57.98
C PRO A 356 -16.41 -17.56 -56.59
N LYS A 357 -16.56 -16.37 -55.94
CA LYS A 357 -17.63 -15.95 -55.00
C LYS A 357 -17.61 -16.52 -53.57
N THR A 358 -18.03 -15.86 -52.50
CA THR A 358 -18.27 -14.46 -52.05
C THR A 358 -18.68 -14.59 -50.57
N GLN A 359 -18.43 -13.54 -49.78
CA GLN A 359 -19.21 -13.12 -48.59
C GLN A 359 -19.30 -14.05 -47.37
N ASN A 360 -18.73 -13.57 -46.26
CA ASN A 360 -19.54 -13.16 -45.10
C ASN A 360 -18.71 -12.25 -44.17
N LYS A 361 -18.98 -10.95 -44.24
CA LYS A 361 -18.64 -9.98 -43.19
C LYS A 361 -19.80 -9.98 -42.19
N SER A 362 -19.53 -10.31 -40.94
CA SER A 362 -20.41 -10.00 -39.81
C SER A 362 -19.85 -8.77 -39.09
N ASP A 363 -20.54 -7.65 -39.23
CA ASP A 363 -20.28 -6.42 -38.50
C ASP A 363 -20.58 -6.63 -37.00
N PHE A 364 -19.57 -6.44 -36.16
CA PHE A 364 -19.75 -6.19 -34.73
C PHE A 364 -19.66 -4.67 -34.51
N THR A 365 -20.81 -4.01 -34.44
CA THR A 365 -20.93 -2.63 -33.95
C THR A 365 -20.71 -2.59 -32.45
N ALA A 366 -19.71 -1.83 -32.01
CA ALA A 366 -19.49 -1.49 -30.61
C ALA A 366 -20.67 -0.65 -30.05
N PRO A 367 -21.00 -0.79 -28.76
CA PRO A 367 -22.10 -0.04 -28.16
C PRO A 367 -21.74 1.45 -27.98
N ASP A 368 -22.75 2.29 -28.18
CA ASP A 368 -22.70 3.75 -28.08
C ASP A 368 -22.34 4.22 -26.64
N PRO A 369 -21.25 4.99 -26.46
CA PRO A 369 -20.84 5.52 -25.16
C PRO A 369 -21.81 6.54 -24.54
N SER A 370 -22.83 7.00 -25.27
CA SER A 370 -23.86 7.91 -24.74
C SER A 370 -24.77 7.26 -23.68
N ALA A 371 -24.98 5.94 -23.73
CA ALA A 371 -25.88 5.21 -22.83
C ALA A 371 -25.33 5.08 -21.39
N LEU A 372 -24.01 5.14 -21.20
CA LEU A 372 -23.36 5.09 -19.89
C LEU A 372 -23.41 6.43 -19.15
N SER A 373 -23.41 7.55 -19.89
CA SER A 373 -23.51 8.89 -19.30
C SER A 373 -24.92 9.18 -18.77
N GLN A 374 -25.95 8.62 -19.41
CA GLN A 374 -27.36 8.84 -19.02
C GLN A 374 -27.72 8.09 -17.72
N ARG A 375 -27.13 6.91 -17.50
CA ARG A 375 -27.34 6.12 -16.28
C ARG A 375 -26.72 6.74 -15.01
N MET A 376 -25.73 7.63 -15.16
CA MET A 376 -25.13 8.37 -14.03
C MET A 376 -25.91 9.63 -13.65
N GLU A 377 -26.67 10.24 -14.57
CA GLU A 377 -27.53 11.40 -14.29
C GLU A 377 -28.80 10.97 -13.52
N ASP A 378 -29.39 9.82 -13.87
CA ASP A 378 -30.61 9.32 -13.20
C ASP A 378 -30.39 8.94 -11.72
N LEU A 379 -29.15 8.62 -11.31
CA LEU A 379 -28.79 8.37 -9.91
C LEU A 379 -28.63 9.66 -9.07
N LYS A 380 -28.47 10.83 -9.70
CA LYS A 380 -28.36 12.12 -8.99
C LYS A 380 -29.73 12.75 -8.68
N LEU A 381 -30.78 12.36 -9.38
CA LEU A 381 -32.13 12.95 -9.20
C LEU A 381 -32.98 12.24 -8.12
N GLY A 382 -32.58 11.06 -7.65
CA GLY A 382 -33.35 10.25 -6.69
C GLY A 382 -33.19 10.60 -5.20
N SER A 383 -32.36 11.58 -4.82
CA SER A 383 -31.97 11.81 -3.41
C SER A 383 -32.44 13.16 -2.81
N ARG A 384 -33.43 13.82 -3.42
CA ARG A 384 -34.04 15.05 -2.87
C ARG A 384 -35.56 14.92 -2.65
N SER A 385 -35.96 14.17 -1.62
CA SER A 385 -37.29 14.32 -1.01
C SER A 385 -37.42 13.51 0.29
N ALA A 386 -37.10 14.11 1.43
CA ALA A 386 -37.74 13.83 2.74
C ALA A 386 -37.16 14.78 3.81
N SER A 387 -37.77 15.96 3.96
CA SER A 387 -37.66 16.77 5.17
C SER A 387 -39.08 17.21 5.52
N GLY A 388 -39.62 16.62 6.59
CA GLY A 388 -40.97 16.86 7.09
C GLY A 388 -40.99 16.84 8.60
N ASN A 389 -41.18 18.02 9.17
CA ASN A 389 -41.29 18.38 10.59
C ASN A 389 -42.17 17.46 11.45
N HIS A 390 -41.77 17.22 12.70
CA HIS A 390 -42.71 17.25 13.81
C HIS A 390 -42.07 17.61 15.16
N SER A 391 -42.71 18.56 15.85
CA SER A 391 -42.35 19.12 17.15
C SER A 391 -43.57 18.99 18.08
N GLN A 392 -43.30 18.58 19.33
CA GLN A 392 -44.06 18.79 20.58
C GLN A 392 -45.53 18.32 20.71
N ARG A 393 -45.80 17.45 21.71
CA ARG A 393 -46.45 17.84 22.99
C ARG A 393 -46.53 16.69 24.02
N ARG A 394 -46.75 17.13 25.26
CA ARG A 394 -46.67 16.48 26.59
C ARG A 394 -47.81 15.49 26.89
N ASP A 395 -47.60 14.55 27.82
CA ASP A 395 -48.17 14.59 29.20
C ASP A 395 -47.91 13.27 29.98
N HIS A 396 -47.54 13.43 31.26
CA HIS A 396 -47.53 12.44 32.38
C HIS A 396 -48.96 12.26 32.95
N PRO A 397 -49.32 11.27 33.81
CA PRO A 397 -48.59 10.71 34.99
C PRO A 397 -48.78 9.18 35.16
N GLY A 398 -48.32 8.43 36.15
CA GLY A 398 -47.66 8.60 37.46
C GLY A 398 -47.63 7.22 38.17
N GLN A 399 -47.15 7.18 39.42
CA GLN A 399 -47.18 6.08 40.43
C GLN A 399 -46.10 4.98 40.35
N THR A 400 -45.45 4.47 41.39
CA THR A 400 -45.17 4.81 42.83
C THR A 400 -44.20 3.74 43.37
N LEU A 401 -43.31 4.11 44.32
CA LEU A 401 -42.77 3.36 45.50
C LEU A 401 -42.23 1.91 45.27
N GLY A 402 -41.00 1.52 45.61
CA GLY A 402 -40.21 1.73 46.83
C GLY A 402 -39.05 0.70 46.90
N PRO A 403 -38.25 0.67 47.98
CA PRO A 403 -36.80 0.44 47.91
C PRO A 403 -36.34 -0.96 48.33
N ASN A 404 -35.14 -1.38 47.88
CA ASN A 404 -34.30 -2.29 48.66
C ASN A 404 -32.81 -2.15 48.31
N ALA A 405 -32.04 -1.74 49.31
CA ALA A 405 -30.60 -1.64 49.29
C ALA A 405 -29.96 -2.94 49.81
N ARG A 406 -28.85 -3.38 49.20
CA ARG A 406 -27.71 -3.99 49.91
C ARG A 406 -26.40 -3.70 49.16
N PRO A 407 -25.34 -3.27 49.86
CA PRO A 407 -24.04 -3.01 49.25
C PRO A 407 -23.15 -4.25 49.27
N PHE A 408 -22.42 -4.46 48.18
CA PHE A 408 -21.33 -5.43 48.11
C PHE A 408 -20.04 -4.80 48.69
N ARG A 409 -19.40 -5.53 49.60
CA ARG A 409 -18.07 -5.22 50.18
C ARG A 409 -16.97 -5.53 49.16
N PRO A 410 -15.93 -4.69 49.01
CA PRO A 410 -14.64 -5.12 48.48
C PRO A 410 -13.70 -5.55 49.61
N VAL A 411 -12.96 -6.62 49.35
CA VAL A 411 -11.87 -7.15 50.18
C VAL A 411 -10.66 -6.24 50.02
N GLY A 412 -10.08 -5.80 51.13
CA GLY A 412 -8.90 -4.96 51.16
C GLY A 412 -7.61 -5.72 50.84
N VAL A 413 -6.72 -5.07 50.11
CA VAL A 413 -5.28 -5.36 50.13
C VAL A 413 -4.58 -4.08 50.54
N ALA A 414 -3.85 -4.18 51.64
CA ALA A 414 -3.01 -3.13 52.18
C ALA A 414 -1.77 -2.94 51.29
N SER A 415 -1.39 -1.70 51.03
CA SER A 415 0.03 -1.36 50.98
C SER A 415 0.24 0.10 51.36
N GLN A 416 1.13 0.28 52.32
CA GLN A 416 1.46 1.55 52.96
C GLN A 416 2.28 2.45 52.02
N ALA A 417 2.02 3.75 52.18
CA ALA A 417 2.80 4.86 51.67
C ALA A 417 4.19 4.94 52.32
N LEU A 418 5.18 5.54 51.64
CA LEU A 418 5.68 6.90 51.90
C LEU A 418 7.02 7.14 51.19
N ARG A 419 7.10 8.28 50.47
CA ARG A 419 8.16 9.33 50.44
C ARG A 419 9.63 8.86 50.37
N THR A 420 10.53 9.42 49.56
CA THR A 420 10.89 10.84 49.37
C THR A 420 12.05 10.88 48.34
N ALA A 421 12.11 11.91 47.49
CA ALA A 421 13.37 12.34 46.87
C ALA A 421 14.23 13.08 47.92
N PRO A 422 15.57 13.20 47.74
CA PRO A 422 16.08 14.34 46.97
C PRO A 422 17.36 14.09 46.15
N ALA A 423 17.78 15.16 45.47
CA ALA A 423 18.83 15.33 44.48
C ALA A 423 20.27 15.50 45.03
N CYS A 424 21.20 15.80 44.09
CA CYS A 424 22.62 16.21 44.19
C CYS A 424 23.63 15.04 44.26
N SER A 425 24.81 15.06 43.61
CA SER A 425 25.53 16.04 42.79
C SER A 425 26.84 15.40 42.27
N VAL A 426 27.29 15.84 41.08
CA VAL A 426 28.68 16.12 40.66
C VAL A 426 29.83 15.22 41.16
N VAL A 427 30.52 14.53 40.24
CA VAL A 427 32.00 14.41 40.26
C VAL A 427 32.53 14.45 38.83
N THR A 428 33.19 15.56 38.50
CA THR A 428 34.22 15.66 37.47
C THR A 428 35.49 14.96 37.94
N ASN A 429 36.19 14.24 37.07
CA ASN A 429 37.63 14.05 37.21
C ASN A 429 38.32 14.14 35.85
N ARG A 430 39.13 15.19 35.70
CA ARG A 430 40.30 15.24 34.83
C ARG A 430 41.49 14.76 35.64
N GLN A 431 42.31 13.92 35.04
CA GLN A 431 43.75 14.17 34.89
C GLN A 431 44.17 13.73 33.49
#